data_AF-A0A0S8KAW9-F1
#
_entry.id   AF-A0A0S8KAW9-F1
#
_cell.length_a   1.000
_cell.length_b   1.000
_cell.length_c   1.000
_cell.angle_alpha   90.00
_cell.angle_beta   90.00
_cell.angle_gamma   90.00
#
_symmetry.space_group_name_H-M   'P 1'
#
loop_
_entity.id
_entity.type
_entity.pdbx_description
1 polymer ?
#
loop_
_entity_poly.entity_id
_entity_poly.type
_entity_poly.pdbx_seq_one_letter_code
_entity_poly.pdbx_strand_id
1 'polypeptide(L)'
;MRMTLSGEGILVEGQLAPQRYTYAAGHGYPALLAVLSYCTGASVQTLQLITAVWLVVFVLVAFVTYRELLGGTAVAVVGAFLLLLQPDFVFHVLRSSHEKATWLFGLLLLFLLVRSYRYVMLPARFAVHVLLFYLVFLAMVTSNTYFASTFLTALVLSFIGGSILLVWDRRGTQEQKGRGALQRLLIVSLACSVIVFTFINFLYPPAVELYRTLSHIGDRLSLLLLGAEQVTTRPYERVATAWRSTGIYLSLTAAQWLIVLCSLGAWLSRARHLVRKGDRSLSSGKRLLWLLYGGFAFQLAMGTVVDLAGALSANLQLRLFVPFSLLASPMAAPILLRGLRVLWRKDQRLRFAASWFIVILVCCLVVASLLKSTNDPSVGNLWIFYSPAELHAGQWSDRHLKNRSVWVDTFSHHQDVLEFRSGYAQERRNRYVLGKQDAPFSHVLISRLTRLQANRSSLALPGVVTHNCVYDNGEAQLYHRRPLTPYQR
;
A
#
# COMPACT_ATOMS: atom_id res chain seq x y z
N MET A 1 8.53 -9.38 -3.45
CA MET A 1 9.61 -10.38 -3.33
C MET A 1 9.66 -11.09 -1.99
N ARG A 2 9.79 -10.43 -0.83
CA ARG A 2 9.86 -11.14 0.47
C ARG A 2 8.70 -12.14 0.70
N MET A 3 7.51 -11.83 0.19
CA MET A 3 6.34 -12.73 0.22
C MET A 3 6.49 -13.98 -0.63
N THR A 4 7.13 -13.83 -1.80
CA THR A 4 7.38 -14.93 -2.74
C THR A 4 8.34 -15.91 -2.09
N LEU A 5 9.43 -15.38 -1.53
CA LEU A 5 10.43 -16.16 -0.79
C LEU A 5 9.81 -16.87 0.42
N SER A 6 8.98 -16.18 1.19
CA SER A 6 8.29 -16.80 2.33
C SER A 6 7.30 -17.89 1.89
N GLY A 7 6.54 -17.68 0.80
CA GLY A 7 5.62 -18.70 0.27
C GLY A 7 6.33 -19.93 -0.29
N GLU A 8 7.44 -19.74 -1.01
CA GLU A 8 8.29 -20.82 -1.49
C GLU A 8 8.97 -21.56 -0.33
N GLY A 9 9.41 -20.85 0.70
CA GLY A 9 9.92 -21.44 1.94
C GLY A 9 8.89 -22.31 2.66
N ILE A 10 7.62 -21.88 2.75
CA ILE A 10 6.54 -22.68 3.34
C ILE A 10 6.34 -23.99 2.57
N LEU A 11 6.39 -23.95 1.22
CA LEU A 11 6.25 -25.14 0.39
C LEU A 11 7.39 -26.14 0.58
N VAL A 12 8.63 -25.64 0.68
CA VAL A 12 9.83 -26.49 0.77
C VAL A 12 10.03 -27.03 2.18
N GLU A 13 9.87 -26.19 3.20
CA GLU A 13 10.17 -26.52 4.60
C GLU A 13 8.96 -27.09 5.35
N GLY A 14 7.74 -26.95 4.82
CA GLY A 14 6.51 -27.46 5.43
C GLY A 14 6.11 -26.73 6.73
N GLN A 15 6.64 -25.53 6.97
CA GLN A 15 6.41 -24.75 8.18
C GLN A 15 5.89 -23.35 7.84
N LEU A 16 5.00 -22.79 8.68
CA LEU A 16 4.45 -21.44 8.50
C LEU A 16 5.49 -20.33 8.68
N ALA A 17 6.57 -20.59 9.42
CA ALA A 17 7.69 -19.69 9.66
C ALA A 17 9.01 -20.34 9.16
N PRO A 18 9.27 -20.33 7.85
CA PRO A 18 10.46 -20.97 7.30
C PRO A 18 11.75 -20.28 7.78
N GLN A 19 12.78 -21.07 8.10
CA GLN A 19 13.99 -20.61 8.76
C GLN A 19 14.79 -19.61 7.92
N ARG A 20 14.80 -19.78 6.59
CA ARG A 20 15.60 -18.93 5.69
C ARG A 20 14.97 -17.55 5.48
N TYR A 21 13.66 -17.48 5.29
CA TYR A 21 12.95 -16.22 5.00
C TYR A 21 11.54 -16.19 5.60
N THR A 22 11.48 -15.86 6.89
CA THR A 22 10.20 -15.62 7.56
C THR A 22 9.70 -14.18 7.29
N TYR A 23 8.45 -14.05 6.84
CA TYR A 23 7.80 -12.75 6.83
C TYR A 23 7.28 -12.41 8.24
N ALA A 24 7.95 -11.47 8.91
CA ALA A 24 7.67 -11.16 10.31
C ALA A 24 6.24 -10.63 10.56
N ALA A 25 5.66 -9.88 9.62
CA ALA A 25 4.36 -9.25 9.86
C ALA A 25 3.15 -10.19 9.68
N GLY A 26 3.34 -11.45 9.28
CA GLY A 26 2.25 -12.42 9.14
C GLY A 26 2.63 -13.60 8.25
N HIS A 27 1.87 -14.69 8.30
CA HIS A 27 2.07 -15.87 7.45
C HIS A 27 0.86 -16.19 6.56
N GLY A 28 -0.29 -15.55 6.77
CA GLY A 28 -1.55 -15.87 6.10
C GLY A 28 -1.49 -15.70 4.58
N TYR A 29 -0.92 -14.60 4.08
CA TYR A 29 -0.78 -14.38 2.63
C TYR A 29 0.27 -15.30 1.98
N PRO A 30 1.49 -15.46 2.53
CA PRO A 30 2.43 -16.49 2.06
C PRO A 30 1.84 -17.90 2.07
N ALA A 31 1.12 -18.29 3.12
CA ALA A 31 0.48 -19.60 3.22
C ALA A 31 -0.61 -19.79 2.16
N LEU A 32 -1.43 -18.76 1.91
CA LEU A 32 -2.43 -18.79 0.83
C LEU A 32 -1.76 -19.03 -0.54
N LEU A 33 -0.65 -18.35 -0.81
CA LEU A 33 0.09 -18.54 -2.06
C LEU A 33 0.70 -19.94 -2.16
N ALA A 34 1.24 -20.46 -1.06
CA ALA A 34 1.77 -21.82 -1.01
C ALA A 34 0.66 -22.84 -1.30
N VAL A 35 -0.49 -22.74 -0.63
CA VAL A 35 -1.64 -23.64 -0.87
C VAL A 35 -2.13 -23.54 -2.31
N LEU A 36 -2.31 -22.33 -2.84
CA LEU A 36 -2.72 -22.16 -4.24
C LEU A 36 -1.68 -22.73 -5.22
N SER A 37 -0.39 -22.57 -4.93
CA SER A 37 0.70 -23.12 -5.75
C SER A 37 0.67 -24.64 -5.75
N TYR A 38 0.48 -25.25 -4.58
CA TYR A 38 0.32 -26.69 -4.43
C TYR A 38 -0.91 -27.22 -5.18
N CYS A 39 -2.07 -26.57 -5.03
CA CYS A 39 -3.32 -27.01 -5.67
C CYS A 39 -3.36 -26.83 -7.19
N THR A 40 -2.72 -25.79 -7.72
CA THR A 40 -2.78 -25.46 -9.15
C THR A 40 -1.58 -25.94 -9.95
N GLY A 41 -0.48 -26.30 -9.28
CA GLY A 41 0.81 -26.55 -9.91
C GLY A 41 1.51 -25.29 -10.45
N ALA A 42 0.89 -24.11 -10.36
CA ALA A 42 1.51 -22.85 -10.75
C ALA A 42 2.54 -22.41 -9.70
N SER A 43 3.63 -21.77 -10.13
CA SER A 43 4.62 -21.23 -9.17
C SER A 43 4.01 -20.13 -8.30
N VAL A 44 4.48 -20.00 -7.05
CA VAL A 44 4.12 -18.91 -6.12
C VAL A 44 4.25 -17.54 -6.79
N GLN A 45 5.33 -17.35 -7.55
CA GLN A 45 5.57 -16.15 -8.34
C GLN A 45 4.48 -15.89 -9.40
N THR A 46 4.06 -16.92 -10.14
CA THR A 46 3.02 -16.80 -11.17
C THR A 46 1.71 -16.37 -10.54
N LEU A 47 1.31 -17.01 -9.43
CA LEU A 47 0.08 -16.67 -8.70
C LEU A 47 0.10 -15.24 -8.16
N GLN A 48 1.26 -14.76 -7.72
CA GLN A 48 1.41 -13.38 -7.27
C GLN A 48 1.18 -12.35 -8.38
N LEU A 49 1.58 -12.68 -9.62
CA LEU A 49 1.43 -11.84 -10.81
C LEU A 49 0.00 -11.77 -11.35
N ILE A 50 -0.88 -12.70 -10.97
CA ILE A 50 -2.30 -12.67 -11.36
C ILE A 50 -3.00 -11.58 -10.55
N THR A 51 -2.80 -10.32 -10.94
CA THR A 51 -3.26 -9.13 -10.21
C THR A 51 -4.52 -8.51 -10.80
N ALA A 52 -4.75 -8.68 -12.11
CA ALA A 52 -5.94 -8.13 -12.79
C ALA A 52 -7.27 -8.64 -12.20
N VAL A 53 -7.32 -9.93 -11.83
CA VAL A 53 -8.50 -10.53 -11.19
C VAL A 53 -8.85 -9.82 -9.88
N TRP A 54 -7.83 -9.38 -9.11
CA TRP A 54 -8.06 -8.68 -7.86
C TRP A 54 -8.70 -7.32 -8.06
N LEU A 55 -8.39 -6.57 -9.13
CA LEU A 55 -9.08 -5.30 -9.41
C LEU A 55 -10.59 -5.51 -9.57
N VAL A 56 -11.01 -6.53 -10.31
CA VAL A 56 -12.44 -6.85 -10.49
C VAL A 56 -13.09 -7.19 -9.15
N VAL A 57 -12.46 -8.06 -8.36
CA VAL A 57 -12.95 -8.44 -7.03
C VAL A 57 -13.06 -7.22 -6.11
N PHE A 58 -12.05 -6.34 -6.12
CA PHE A 58 -12.03 -5.12 -5.33
C PHE A 58 -13.17 -4.17 -5.68
N VAL A 59 -13.44 -3.96 -6.98
CA VAL A 59 -14.52 -3.09 -7.42
C VAL A 59 -15.87 -3.61 -6.95
N LEU A 60 -16.10 -4.92 -7.08
CA LEU A 60 -17.35 -5.55 -6.66
C LEU A 60 -17.54 -5.43 -5.14
N VAL A 61 -16.52 -5.77 -4.35
CA VAL A 61 -16.59 -5.67 -2.89
C VAL A 61 -16.72 -4.21 -2.44
N ALA A 62 -15.93 -3.29 -3.02
CA ALA A 62 -16.03 -1.86 -2.73
C ALA A 62 -17.43 -1.32 -3.04
N PHE A 63 -18.01 -1.66 -4.19
CA PHE A 63 -19.37 -1.28 -4.55
C PHE A 63 -20.40 -1.77 -3.51
N VAL A 64 -20.35 -3.06 -3.14
CA VAL A 64 -21.27 -3.63 -2.15
C VAL A 64 -21.10 -2.96 -0.79
N THR A 65 -19.86 -2.79 -0.33
CA THR A 65 -19.54 -2.11 0.94
C THR A 65 -20.01 -0.66 0.93
N TYR A 66 -19.76 0.11 -0.13
CA TYR A 66 -20.15 1.51 -0.24
C TYR A 66 -21.66 1.67 -0.37
N ARG A 67 -22.36 0.73 -1.02
CA ARG A 67 -23.82 0.70 -1.06
C ARG A 67 -24.40 0.52 0.33
N GLU A 68 -23.85 -0.37 1.16
CA GLU A 68 -24.30 -0.51 2.54
C GLU A 68 -23.97 0.71 3.41
N LEU A 69 -22.80 1.32 3.24
CA LEU A 69 -22.40 2.51 4.01
C LEU A 69 -23.24 3.75 3.68
N LEU A 70 -23.54 3.96 2.39
CA LEU A 70 -24.14 5.20 1.90
C LEU A 70 -25.65 5.09 1.63
N GLY A 71 -26.16 3.88 1.41
CA GLY A 71 -27.58 3.58 1.19
C GLY A 71 -28.09 3.86 -0.22
N GLY A 72 -27.21 4.18 -1.20
CA GLY A 72 -27.63 4.53 -2.56
C GLY A 72 -26.70 3.98 -3.64
N THR A 73 -27.27 3.31 -4.65
CA THR A 73 -26.53 2.65 -5.73
C THR A 73 -25.65 3.62 -6.51
N ALA A 74 -26.20 4.76 -6.96
CA ALA A 74 -25.43 5.73 -7.75
C ALA A 74 -24.21 6.29 -6.98
N VAL A 75 -24.36 6.55 -5.69
CA VAL A 75 -23.26 7.05 -4.85
C VAL A 75 -22.20 5.97 -4.64
N ALA A 76 -22.62 4.71 -4.49
CA ALA A 76 -21.71 3.57 -4.35
C ALA A 76 -20.89 3.33 -5.63
N VAL A 77 -21.52 3.43 -6.81
CA VAL A 77 -20.81 3.35 -8.10
C VAL A 77 -19.77 4.45 -8.20
N VAL A 78 -20.14 5.70 -7.91
CA VAL A 78 -19.19 6.82 -7.90
C VAL A 78 -18.06 6.56 -6.90
N GLY A 79 -18.36 6.10 -5.68
CA GLY A 79 -17.35 5.77 -4.67
C GLY A 79 -16.36 4.70 -5.13
N ALA A 80 -16.84 3.60 -5.72
CA ALA A 80 -16.00 2.52 -6.23
C ALA A 80 -15.15 2.99 -7.42
N PHE A 81 -15.72 3.83 -8.29
CA PHE A 81 -15.00 4.43 -9.40
C PHE A 81 -13.89 5.39 -8.93
N LEU A 82 -14.17 6.27 -7.97
CA LEU A 82 -13.16 7.16 -7.37
C LEU A 82 -12.01 6.39 -6.72
N LEU A 83 -12.28 5.20 -6.15
CA LEU A 83 -11.24 4.36 -5.60
C LEU A 83 -10.26 3.89 -6.69
N LEU A 84 -10.78 3.50 -7.86
CA LEU A 84 -9.95 3.09 -9.01
C LEU A 84 -9.20 4.24 -9.69
N LEU A 85 -9.66 5.48 -9.53
CA LEU A 85 -8.95 6.65 -10.04
C LEU A 85 -7.71 7.01 -9.21
N GLN A 86 -7.51 6.39 -8.05
CA GLN A 86 -6.38 6.69 -7.18
C GLN A 86 -5.16 5.85 -7.57
N PRO A 87 -4.08 6.47 -8.10
CA PRO A 87 -2.90 5.75 -8.55
C PRO A 87 -2.25 4.90 -7.46
N ASP A 88 -2.16 5.42 -6.22
CA ASP A 88 -1.54 4.68 -5.14
C ASP A 88 -2.37 3.44 -4.77
N PHE A 89 -3.69 3.55 -4.74
CA PHE A 89 -4.55 2.39 -4.52
C PHE A 89 -4.34 1.34 -5.62
N VAL A 90 -4.39 1.75 -6.90
CA VAL A 90 -4.20 0.85 -8.04
C VAL A 90 -2.81 0.22 -8.02
N PHE A 91 -1.76 0.99 -7.74
CA PHE A 91 -0.39 0.50 -7.60
C PHE A 91 -0.28 -0.59 -6.51
N HIS A 92 -0.84 -0.37 -5.33
CA HIS A 92 -0.76 -1.31 -4.22
C HIS A 92 -1.58 -2.60 -4.46
N VAL A 93 -2.71 -2.50 -5.16
CA VAL A 93 -3.51 -3.69 -5.55
C VAL A 93 -2.86 -4.47 -6.69
N LEU A 94 -2.30 -3.78 -7.68
CA LEU A 94 -1.66 -4.39 -8.84
C LEU A 94 -0.27 -4.95 -8.55
N ARG A 95 0.40 -4.46 -7.51
CA ARG A 95 1.68 -5.02 -7.08
C ARG A 95 1.48 -6.40 -6.45
N SER A 96 2.44 -7.29 -6.68
CA SER A 96 2.58 -8.60 -6.03
C SER A 96 2.88 -8.50 -4.53
N SER A 97 1.93 -7.97 -3.75
CA SER A 97 1.99 -7.76 -2.30
C SER A 97 0.75 -8.34 -1.60
N HIS A 98 0.88 -8.58 -0.31
CA HIS A 98 -0.20 -8.99 0.60
C HIS A 98 -1.29 -7.92 0.73
N GLU A 99 -0.98 -6.66 0.41
CA GLU A 99 -1.89 -5.52 0.53
C GLU A 99 -3.21 -5.71 -0.23
N LYS A 100 -3.19 -6.41 -1.37
CA LYS A 100 -4.42 -6.76 -2.10
C LYS A 100 -5.37 -7.64 -1.27
N ALA A 101 -4.86 -8.53 -0.43
CA ALA A 101 -5.70 -9.33 0.46
C ALA A 101 -6.10 -8.52 1.69
N THR A 102 -5.14 -7.82 2.30
CA THR A 102 -5.35 -7.00 3.50
C THR A 102 -6.44 -5.93 3.30
N TRP A 103 -6.41 -5.20 2.18
CA TRP A 103 -7.40 -4.15 1.91
C TRP A 103 -8.75 -4.70 1.49
N LEU A 104 -8.79 -5.89 0.90
CA LEU A 104 -10.03 -6.61 0.67
C LEU A 104 -10.69 -6.99 2.00
N PHE A 105 -9.91 -7.53 2.94
CA PHE A 105 -10.39 -7.79 4.30
C PHE A 105 -10.85 -6.50 4.99
N GLY A 106 -10.13 -5.39 4.83
CA GLY A 106 -10.56 -4.08 5.31
C GLY A 106 -11.96 -3.69 4.82
N LEU A 107 -12.23 -3.82 3.52
CA LEU A 107 -13.57 -3.55 2.95
C LEU A 107 -14.64 -4.51 3.45
N LEU A 108 -14.31 -5.80 3.61
CA LEU A 108 -15.23 -6.80 4.17
C LEU A 108 -15.53 -6.54 5.64
N LEU A 109 -14.54 -6.13 6.44
CA LEU A 109 -14.72 -5.74 7.83
C LEU A 109 -15.67 -4.55 7.95
N LEU A 110 -15.50 -3.52 7.10
CA LEU A 110 -16.42 -2.39 7.05
C LEU A 110 -17.85 -2.84 6.71
N PHE A 111 -18.02 -3.69 5.70
CA PHE A 111 -19.32 -4.22 5.30
C PHE A 111 -19.98 -5.02 6.43
N LEU A 112 -19.25 -5.97 7.01
CA LEU A 112 -19.74 -6.84 8.08
C LEU A 112 -20.08 -6.02 9.32
N LEU A 113 -19.25 -5.03 9.69
CA LEU A 113 -19.51 -4.14 10.81
C LEU A 113 -20.81 -3.34 10.60
N VAL A 114 -21.03 -2.74 9.43
CA VAL A 114 -22.28 -2.03 9.12
C VAL A 114 -23.49 -2.95 9.16
N ARG A 115 -23.40 -4.14 8.53
CA ARG A 115 -24.50 -5.12 8.52
C ARG A 115 -24.83 -5.61 9.93
N SER A 116 -23.81 -5.77 10.76
CA SER A 116 -23.98 -6.19 12.13
C SER A 116 -24.79 -5.16 12.94
N TYR A 117 -24.68 -3.85 12.65
CA TYR A 117 -25.55 -2.81 13.25
C TYR A 117 -26.99 -2.90 12.74
N ARG A 118 -27.18 -3.19 11.46
CA ARG A 118 -28.51 -3.24 10.83
C ARG A 118 -29.35 -4.42 11.32
N TYR A 119 -28.72 -5.55 11.61
CA TYR A 119 -29.40 -6.79 12.00
C TYR A 119 -29.44 -7.02 13.50
N VAL A 120 -29.27 -6.00 14.34
CA VAL A 120 -29.27 -6.14 15.81
C VAL A 120 -30.54 -6.82 16.37
N MET A 121 -31.69 -6.64 15.70
CA MET A 121 -32.97 -7.24 16.10
C MET A 121 -33.16 -8.69 15.62
N LEU A 122 -32.25 -9.22 14.81
CA LEU A 122 -32.31 -10.58 14.25
C LEU A 122 -31.11 -11.39 14.76
N PRO A 123 -31.20 -12.06 15.93
CA PRO A 123 -30.05 -12.57 16.66
C PRO A 123 -29.21 -13.57 15.84
N ALA A 124 -29.85 -14.47 15.08
CA ALA A 124 -29.13 -15.42 14.23
C ALA A 124 -28.29 -14.71 13.15
N ARG A 125 -28.88 -13.75 12.43
CA ARG A 125 -28.16 -12.97 11.41
C ARG A 125 -27.08 -12.10 12.05
N PHE A 126 -27.39 -11.46 13.17
CA PHE A 126 -26.43 -10.68 13.94
C PHE A 126 -25.20 -11.52 14.31
N ALA A 127 -25.41 -12.70 14.90
CA ALA A 127 -24.35 -13.61 15.32
C ALA A 127 -23.46 -14.03 14.15
N VAL A 128 -24.05 -14.37 13.00
CA VAL A 128 -23.31 -14.71 11.78
C VAL A 128 -22.41 -13.55 11.32
N HIS A 129 -22.91 -12.32 11.27
CA HIS A 129 -22.10 -11.18 10.84
C HIS A 129 -20.98 -10.84 11.84
N VAL A 130 -21.23 -11.03 13.14
CA VAL A 130 -20.21 -10.83 14.19
C VAL A 130 -19.13 -11.91 14.10
N LEU A 131 -19.51 -13.18 13.94
CA LEU A 131 -18.57 -14.29 13.76
C LEU A 131 -17.71 -14.08 12.51
N LEU A 132 -18.35 -13.80 11.37
CA LEU A 132 -17.64 -13.51 10.11
C LEU A 132 -16.71 -12.30 10.24
N PHE A 133 -17.12 -11.25 10.97
CA PHE A 133 -16.26 -10.10 11.20
C PHE A 133 -14.96 -10.49 11.90
N TYR A 134 -15.03 -11.27 12.99
CA TYR A 134 -13.83 -11.69 13.71
C TYR A 134 -12.98 -12.70 12.94
N LEU A 135 -13.59 -13.59 12.14
CA LEU A 135 -12.85 -14.48 11.25
C LEU A 135 -12.10 -13.70 10.16
N VAL A 136 -12.74 -12.72 9.54
CA VAL A 136 -12.07 -11.84 8.55
C VAL A 136 -11.00 -10.99 9.22
N PHE A 137 -11.23 -10.53 10.46
CA PHE A 137 -10.23 -9.76 11.20
C PHE A 137 -9.02 -10.62 11.52
N LEU A 138 -9.21 -11.86 11.98
CA LEU A 138 -8.15 -12.83 12.17
C LEU A 138 -7.40 -13.11 10.88
N ALA A 139 -8.08 -13.27 9.74
CA ALA A 139 -7.45 -13.42 8.43
C ALA A 139 -6.62 -12.20 8.02
N MET A 140 -7.07 -10.99 8.37
CA MET A 140 -6.32 -9.75 8.17
C MET A 140 -5.07 -9.71 9.06
N VAL A 141 -5.19 -10.06 10.35
CA VAL A 141 -4.08 -10.14 11.30
C VAL A 141 -3.05 -11.17 10.83
N THR A 142 -3.48 -12.38 10.47
CA THR A 142 -2.56 -13.44 10.03
C THR A 142 -1.86 -13.08 8.72
N SER A 143 -2.52 -12.33 7.83
CA SER A 143 -1.93 -11.88 6.57
C SER A 143 -0.95 -10.71 6.76
N ASN A 144 -1.32 -9.73 7.57
CA ASN A 144 -0.46 -8.62 7.96
C ASN A 144 -0.95 -7.95 9.25
N THR A 145 -0.25 -8.22 10.35
CA THR A 145 -0.54 -7.68 11.68
C THR A 145 -0.35 -6.17 11.74
N TYR A 146 0.61 -5.60 11.01
CA TYR A 146 0.84 -4.14 11.02
C TYR A 146 -0.41 -3.39 10.53
N PHE A 147 -0.97 -3.78 9.39
CA PHE A 147 -2.17 -3.16 8.84
C PHE A 147 -3.45 -3.50 9.62
N ALA A 148 -3.53 -4.70 10.21
CA ALA A 148 -4.61 -5.03 11.13
C ALA A 148 -4.58 -4.12 12.37
N SER A 149 -3.39 -3.84 12.91
CA SER A 149 -3.20 -2.87 13.99
C SER A 149 -3.58 -1.45 13.57
N THR A 150 -3.22 -1.01 12.36
CA THR A 150 -3.69 0.29 11.80
C THR A 150 -5.22 0.38 11.77
N PHE A 151 -5.90 -0.70 11.33
CA PHE A 151 -7.36 -0.76 11.32
C PHE A 151 -7.95 -0.72 12.74
N LEU A 152 -7.36 -1.47 13.67
CA LEU A 152 -7.71 -1.44 15.10
C LEU A 152 -7.54 -0.04 15.70
N THR A 153 -6.41 0.63 15.45
CA THR A 153 -6.18 2.01 15.90
C THR A 153 -7.26 2.95 15.35
N ALA A 154 -7.70 2.79 14.10
CA ALA A 154 -8.81 3.58 13.56
C ALA A 154 -10.13 3.32 14.29
N LEU A 155 -10.41 2.07 14.68
CA LEU A 155 -11.60 1.74 15.48
C LEU A 155 -11.55 2.38 16.87
N VAL A 156 -10.40 2.32 17.54
CA VAL A 156 -10.19 2.97 18.85
C VAL A 156 -10.36 4.48 18.75
N LEU A 157 -9.73 5.12 17.75
CA LEU A 157 -9.89 6.56 17.51
C LEU A 157 -11.33 6.93 17.15
N SER A 158 -12.04 6.07 16.42
CA SER A 158 -13.46 6.25 16.11
C SER A 158 -14.32 6.18 17.37
N PHE A 159 -14.02 5.27 18.30
CA PHE A 159 -14.68 5.20 19.60
C PHE A 159 -14.42 6.44 20.45
N ILE A 160 -13.16 6.90 20.54
CA ILE A 160 -12.78 8.11 21.27
C ILE A 160 -13.50 9.33 20.68
N GLY A 161 -13.40 9.51 19.36
CA GLY A 161 -14.06 10.61 18.65
C GLY A 161 -15.58 10.60 18.80
N GLY A 162 -16.20 9.42 18.74
CA GLY A 162 -17.65 9.30 18.97
C GLY A 162 -18.05 9.57 20.42
N SER A 163 -17.22 9.19 21.40
CA SER A 163 -17.45 9.48 22.82
C SER A 163 -17.37 10.98 23.10
N ILE A 164 -16.39 11.68 22.53
CA ILE A 164 -16.27 13.15 22.61
C ILE A 164 -17.52 13.82 22.01
N LEU A 165 -18.02 13.31 20.88
CA LEU A 165 -19.24 13.84 20.27
C LEU A 165 -20.49 13.63 21.15
N LEU A 166 -20.61 12.50 21.85
CA LEU A 166 -21.72 12.29 22.79
C LEU A 166 -21.67 13.26 23.97
N VAL A 167 -20.49 13.53 24.52
CA VAL A 167 -20.32 14.48 25.63
C VAL A 167 -20.67 15.91 25.17
N TRP A 168 -20.38 16.26 23.92
CA TRP A 168 -20.73 17.57 23.36
C TRP A 168 -22.24 17.68 23.09
N ASP A 169 -22.91 16.62 22.64
CA ASP A 169 -24.34 16.64 22.34
C ASP A 169 -25.21 16.64 23.61
N ARG A 170 -25.24 17.77 24.34
CA ARG A 170 -26.00 17.99 25.59
C ARG A 170 -27.53 17.92 25.44
N ARG A 171 -28.06 17.64 24.24
CA ARG A 171 -29.50 17.58 23.97
C ARG A 171 -30.00 16.14 24.21
N GLY A 172 -30.26 15.82 25.48
CA GLY A 172 -30.45 14.47 26.07
C GLY A 172 -31.48 13.49 25.47
N THR A 173 -32.13 13.76 24.34
CA THR A 173 -33.05 12.79 23.69
C THR A 173 -32.34 11.82 22.74
N GLN A 174 -31.09 12.08 22.32
CA GLN A 174 -30.36 11.22 21.37
C GLN A 174 -29.28 10.33 22.01
N GLU A 175 -29.01 10.48 23.31
CA GLU A 175 -27.97 9.72 24.02
C GLU A 175 -28.18 8.21 23.95
N GLN A 176 -29.42 7.72 24.09
CA GLN A 176 -29.68 6.27 24.18
C GLN A 176 -29.29 5.50 22.90
N LYS A 177 -29.64 6.00 21.71
CA LYS A 177 -29.29 5.32 20.43
C LYS A 177 -27.79 5.42 20.12
N GLY A 178 -27.13 6.51 20.50
CA GLY A 178 -25.70 6.71 20.28
C GLY A 178 -24.83 5.83 21.18
N ARG A 179 -25.21 5.69 22.46
CA ARG A 179 -24.47 4.89 23.45
C ARG A 179 -24.33 3.43 23.04
N GLY A 180 -25.39 2.79 22.56
CA GLY A 180 -25.33 1.39 22.11
C GLY A 180 -24.37 1.18 20.93
N ALA A 181 -24.29 2.14 20.00
CA ALA A 181 -23.37 2.04 18.87
C ALA A 181 -21.90 2.17 19.30
N LEU A 182 -21.60 3.07 20.24
CA LEU A 182 -20.25 3.27 20.78
C LEU A 182 -19.82 2.14 21.70
N GLN A 183 -20.69 1.67 22.60
CA GLN A 183 -20.40 0.51 23.44
C GLN A 183 -20.01 -0.70 22.59
N ARG A 184 -20.69 -0.88 21.46
CA ARG A 184 -20.30 -1.92 20.49
C ARG A 184 -18.94 -1.66 19.86
N LEU A 185 -18.64 -0.42 19.44
CA LEU A 185 -17.31 -0.09 18.91
C LEU A 185 -16.21 -0.37 19.94
N LEU A 186 -16.46 -0.08 21.21
CA LEU A 186 -15.55 -0.39 22.31
C LEU A 186 -15.33 -1.90 22.43
N ILE A 187 -16.40 -2.70 22.50
CA ILE A 187 -16.32 -4.17 22.60
C ILE A 187 -15.57 -4.75 21.39
N VAL A 188 -15.90 -4.30 20.18
CA VAL A 188 -15.23 -4.74 18.95
C VAL A 188 -13.74 -4.38 18.99
N SER A 189 -13.39 -3.17 19.43
CA SER A 189 -11.99 -2.74 19.55
C SER A 189 -11.23 -3.57 20.58
N LEU A 190 -11.81 -3.81 21.76
CA LEU A 190 -11.21 -4.65 22.81
C LEU A 190 -11.00 -6.08 22.33
N ALA A 191 -12.00 -6.69 21.70
CA ALA A 191 -11.88 -8.05 21.15
C ALA A 191 -10.82 -8.14 20.05
N CYS A 192 -10.77 -7.15 19.16
CA CYS A 192 -9.72 -7.06 18.13
C CYS A 192 -8.32 -6.88 18.75
N SER A 193 -8.19 -6.09 19.81
CA SER A 193 -6.93 -5.95 20.57
C SER A 193 -6.48 -7.29 21.16
N VAL A 194 -7.41 -8.07 21.73
CA VAL A 194 -7.11 -9.41 22.25
C VAL A 194 -6.64 -10.32 21.11
N ILE A 195 -7.32 -10.34 19.96
CA ILE A 195 -6.91 -11.15 18.80
C ILE A 195 -5.50 -10.77 18.32
N VAL A 196 -5.21 -9.48 18.17
CA VAL A 196 -3.87 -8.99 17.77
C VAL A 196 -2.82 -9.39 18.79
N PHE A 197 -3.10 -9.16 20.08
CA PHE A 197 -2.20 -9.51 21.17
C PHE A 197 -1.91 -11.02 21.21
N THR A 198 -2.96 -11.85 21.10
CA THR A 198 -2.84 -13.30 21.07
C THR A 198 -2.02 -13.76 19.86
N PHE A 199 -2.26 -13.16 18.70
CA PHE A 199 -1.52 -13.50 17.50
C PHE A 199 -0.02 -13.18 17.63
N ILE A 200 0.32 -11.97 18.07
CA ILE A 200 1.72 -11.53 18.18
C ILE A 200 2.49 -12.37 19.21
N ASN A 201 1.90 -12.62 20.38
CA ASN A 201 2.63 -13.21 21.50
C ASN A 201 2.58 -14.74 21.52
N PHE A 202 1.51 -15.37 21.00
CA PHE A 202 1.30 -16.81 21.15
C PHE A 202 1.20 -17.58 19.84
N LEU A 203 0.57 -17.01 18.79
CA LEU A 203 0.36 -17.76 17.54
C LEU A 203 1.52 -17.62 16.54
N TYR A 204 2.15 -16.46 16.48
CA TYR A 204 3.20 -16.18 15.49
C TYR A 204 4.32 -15.32 16.09
N PRO A 205 5.25 -15.94 16.85
CA PRO A 205 6.36 -15.24 17.51
C PRO A 205 7.18 -14.29 16.63
N PRO A 206 7.40 -14.55 15.32
CA PRO A 206 8.10 -13.59 14.46
C PRO A 206 7.44 -12.19 14.41
N ALA A 207 6.15 -12.07 14.71
CA ALA A 207 5.45 -10.78 14.76
C ALA A 207 5.86 -9.90 15.95
N VAL A 208 6.59 -10.42 16.95
CA VAL A 208 7.13 -9.63 18.07
C VAL A 208 8.07 -8.52 17.58
N GLU A 209 8.69 -8.68 16.41
CA GLU A 209 9.51 -7.63 15.77
C GLU A 209 8.74 -6.32 15.52
N LEU A 210 7.40 -6.38 15.45
CA LEU A 210 6.55 -5.19 15.36
C LEU A 210 6.61 -4.33 16.63
N TYR A 211 6.78 -4.93 17.82
CA TYR A 211 6.94 -4.16 19.06
C TYR A 211 8.26 -3.38 19.05
N ARG A 212 9.35 -3.99 18.58
CA ARG A 212 10.65 -3.30 18.40
C ARG A 212 10.55 -2.17 17.38
N THR A 213 9.81 -2.40 16.32
CA THR A 213 9.53 -1.37 15.32
C THR A 213 8.80 -0.17 15.93
N LEU A 214 7.81 -0.42 16.80
CA LEU A 214 7.07 0.65 17.49
C LEU A 214 7.93 1.41 18.51
N SER A 215 8.80 0.72 19.27
CA SER A 215 9.71 1.39 20.20
C SER A 215 10.68 2.32 19.47
N HIS A 216 11.24 1.87 18.34
CA HIS A 216 12.10 2.71 17.51
C HIS A 216 11.41 3.95 16.95
N ILE A 217 10.10 3.88 16.65
CA ILE A 217 9.33 5.08 16.24
C ILE A 217 9.21 6.05 17.41
N GLY A 218 8.95 5.54 18.63
CA GLY A 218 8.91 6.35 19.84
C GLY A 218 10.22 7.09 20.10
N ASP A 219 11.35 6.39 19.98
CA ASP A 219 12.70 6.96 20.14
C ASP A 219 12.98 8.03 19.08
N ARG A 220 12.59 7.82 17.82
CA ARG A 220 12.79 8.81 16.75
C ARG A 220 11.91 10.04 16.93
N LEU A 221 10.67 9.86 17.40
CA LEU A 221 9.77 10.97 17.70
C LEU A 221 10.25 11.78 18.90
N SER A 222 10.79 11.13 19.95
CA SER A 222 11.33 11.84 21.10
C SER A 222 12.56 12.66 20.71
N LEU A 223 13.47 12.11 19.91
CA LEU A 223 14.61 12.84 19.36
C LEU A 223 14.20 14.05 18.52
N LEU A 224 13.16 13.92 17.68
CA LEU A 224 12.61 15.03 16.90
C LEU A 224 12.04 16.14 17.81
N LEU A 225 11.26 15.77 18.81
CA LEU A 225 10.61 16.73 19.72
C LEU A 225 11.60 17.42 20.66
N LEU A 226 12.67 16.72 21.06
CA LEU A 226 13.72 17.25 21.93
C LEU A 226 14.82 18.00 21.16
N GLY A 227 14.74 18.04 19.82
CA GLY A 227 15.69 18.77 18.97
C GLY A 227 17.13 18.24 19.02
N ALA A 228 17.32 16.98 19.44
CA ALA A 228 18.64 16.45 19.79
C ALA A 228 19.53 16.13 18.58
N GLU A 229 18.96 15.93 17.38
CA GLU A 229 19.73 15.71 16.15
C GLU A 229 19.00 16.25 14.92
N GLN A 230 19.76 16.87 14.00
CA GLN A 230 19.29 17.13 12.63
C GLN A 230 19.24 15.79 11.87
N VAL A 231 18.15 15.03 12.02
CA VAL A 231 17.92 13.85 11.19
C VAL A 231 17.75 14.33 9.74
N THR A 232 18.81 14.23 8.94
CA THR A 232 18.86 14.70 7.53
C THR A 232 18.09 13.81 6.56
N THR A 233 17.13 13.00 7.02
CA THR A 233 16.25 12.28 6.12
C THR A 233 15.28 13.26 5.47
N ARG A 234 15.43 13.49 4.16
CA ARG A 234 14.50 14.27 3.34
C ARG A 234 13.46 13.33 2.74
N PRO A 235 12.24 13.18 3.30
CA PRO A 235 11.27 12.17 2.85
C PRO A 235 10.91 12.29 1.37
N TYR A 236 10.94 13.53 0.87
CA TYR A 236 10.62 13.88 -0.51
C TYR A 236 11.80 13.75 -1.48
N GLU A 237 13.00 13.44 -1.00
CA GLU A 237 14.15 13.14 -1.87
C GLU A 237 13.86 11.89 -2.71
N ARG A 238 13.09 10.94 -2.17
CA ARG A 238 12.61 9.79 -2.93
C ARG A 238 11.74 10.20 -4.10
N VAL A 239 10.94 11.25 -3.98
CA VAL A 239 10.08 11.74 -5.08
C VAL A 239 10.96 12.34 -6.18
N ALA A 240 11.99 13.11 -5.81
CA ALA A 240 12.94 13.71 -6.75
C ALA A 240 13.78 12.65 -7.48
N THR A 241 14.13 11.55 -6.81
CA THR A 241 14.86 10.43 -7.44
C THR A 241 13.94 9.53 -8.27
N ALA A 242 12.71 9.26 -7.80
CA ALA A 242 11.80 8.32 -8.45
C ALA A 242 11.14 8.86 -9.72
N TRP A 243 10.90 10.18 -9.81
CA TRP A 243 10.16 10.81 -10.89
C TRP A 243 11.02 11.81 -11.64
N ARG A 244 10.74 11.99 -12.93
CA ARG A 244 11.49 12.93 -13.78
C ARG A 244 11.43 14.37 -13.26
N SER A 245 10.31 14.77 -12.68
CA SER A 245 10.18 16.05 -11.98
C SER A 245 9.08 15.97 -10.92
N THR A 246 9.14 16.84 -9.93
CA THR A 246 8.09 16.98 -8.90
C THR A 246 6.74 17.32 -9.53
N GLY A 247 6.72 18.14 -10.59
CA GLY A 247 5.49 18.51 -11.30
C GLY A 247 4.81 17.32 -11.97
N ILE A 248 5.58 16.39 -12.56
CA ILE A 248 5.05 15.14 -13.11
C ILE A 248 4.43 14.29 -12.00
N TYR A 249 5.12 14.12 -10.87
CA TYR A 249 4.57 13.39 -9.72
C TYR A 249 3.25 13.99 -9.20
N LEU A 250 3.18 15.31 -9.06
CA LEU A 250 1.96 16.01 -8.63
C LEU A 250 0.82 15.85 -9.65
N SER A 251 1.12 15.92 -10.94
CA SER A 251 0.14 15.71 -12.00
C SER A 251 -0.39 14.28 -12.00
N LEU A 252 0.49 13.29 -11.84
CA LEU A 252 0.14 11.88 -11.73
C LEU A 252 -0.71 11.58 -10.49
N THR A 253 -0.55 12.36 -9.42
CA THR A 253 -1.32 12.23 -8.16
C THR A 253 -2.49 13.19 -8.04
N ALA A 254 -2.81 13.97 -9.08
CA ALA A 254 -3.84 15.01 -9.00
C ALA A 254 -5.21 14.43 -8.64
N ALA A 255 -5.61 13.29 -9.22
CA ALA A 255 -6.86 12.60 -8.87
C ALA A 255 -6.98 12.33 -7.37
N GLN A 256 -5.90 11.84 -6.79
CA GLN A 256 -5.82 11.46 -5.39
C GLN A 256 -6.02 12.67 -4.48
N TRP A 257 -5.31 13.76 -4.75
CA TRP A 257 -5.46 15.01 -3.99
C TRP A 257 -6.85 15.62 -4.14
N LEU A 258 -7.43 15.60 -5.34
CA LEU A 258 -8.80 16.07 -5.57
C LEU A 258 -9.82 15.26 -4.74
N ILE A 259 -9.67 13.93 -4.69
CA ILE A 259 -10.53 13.07 -3.88
C ILE A 259 -10.37 13.37 -2.39
N VAL A 260 -9.12 13.51 -1.90
CA VAL A 260 -8.81 13.85 -0.50
C VAL A 260 -9.43 15.19 -0.11
N LEU A 261 -9.30 16.22 -0.96
CA LEU A 261 -9.87 17.54 -0.70
C LEU A 261 -11.40 17.50 -0.70
N CYS A 262 -12.01 16.77 -1.64
CA CYS A 262 -13.46 16.59 -1.69
C CYS A 262 -13.98 15.81 -0.46
N SER A 263 -13.26 14.75 -0.04
CA SER A 263 -13.64 13.97 1.14
C SER A 263 -13.47 14.77 2.42
N LEU A 264 -12.44 15.61 2.53
CA LEU A 264 -12.23 16.52 3.65
C LEU A 264 -13.35 17.57 3.71
N GLY A 265 -13.68 18.19 2.57
CA GLY A 265 -14.82 19.10 2.47
C GLY A 265 -16.14 18.46 2.89
N ALA A 266 -16.36 17.19 2.50
CA ALA A 266 -17.52 16.41 2.93
C ALA A 266 -17.53 16.12 4.44
N TRP A 267 -16.38 15.74 4.98
CA TRP A 267 -16.21 15.48 6.40
C TRP A 267 -16.46 16.74 7.24
N LEU A 268 -15.88 17.88 6.87
CA LEU A 268 -16.06 19.18 7.53
C LEU A 268 -17.50 19.71 7.40
N SER A 269 -18.11 19.59 6.22
CA SER A 269 -19.51 19.98 6.00
C SER A 269 -20.45 19.20 6.92
N ARG A 270 -20.22 17.89 7.07
CA ARG A 270 -20.96 17.04 8.00
C ARG A 270 -20.68 17.38 9.45
N ALA A 271 -19.44 17.66 9.82
CA ALA A 271 -19.08 18.10 11.17
C ALA A 271 -19.85 19.39 11.55
N ARG A 272 -19.87 20.39 10.66
CA ARG A 272 -20.64 21.62 10.86
C ARG A 272 -22.15 21.35 10.97
N HIS A 273 -22.68 20.43 10.17
CA HIS A 273 -24.10 20.07 10.23
C HIS A 273 -24.45 19.36 11.54
N LEU A 274 -23.58 18.44 12.00
CA LEU A 274 -23.72 17.75 13.29
C LEU A 274 -23.77 18.75 14.44
N VAL A 275 -22.84 19.72 14.47
CA VAL A 275 -22.81 20.76 15.50
C VAL A 275 -24.05 21.66 15.47
N ARG A 276 -24.56 22.02 14.28
CA ARG A 276 -25.69 22.96 14.16
C ARG A 276 -27.07 22.33 14.35
N LYS A 277 -27.31 21.16 13.75
CA LYS A 277 -28.64 20.53 13.65
C LYS A 277 -28.77 19.24 14.46
N GLY A 278 -27.70 18.82 15.14
CA GLY A 278 -27.65 17.54 15.85
C GLY A 278 -27.54 16.34 14.90
N ASP A 279 -27.35 15.17 15.49
CA ASP A 279 -27.07 13.90 14.79
C ASP A 279 -28.34 13.19 14.28
N ARG A 280 -29.44 13.93 14.04
CA ARG A 280 -30.76 13.35 13.74
C ARG A 280 -30.89 12.75 12.34
N SER A 281 -29.97 13.02 11.42
CA SER A 281 -30.11 12.67 9.99
C SER A 281 -29.13 11.62 9.47
N LEU A 282 -28.14 11.19 10.27
CA LEU A 282 -27.14 10.25 9.81
C LEU A 282 -27.56 8.80 10.12
N SER A 283 -27.68 8.01 9.07
CA SER A 283 -27.72 6.54 9.18
C SER A 283 -26.44 6.05 9.87
N SER A 284 -26.56 4.96 10.64
CA SER A 284 -25.43 4.33 11.36
C SER A 284 -24.22 4.07 10.46
N GLY A 285 -24.43 3.67 9.20
CA GLY A 285 -23.34 3.46 8.23
C GLY A 285 -22.59 4.75 7.88
N LYS A 286 -23.31 5.86 7.70
CA LYS A 286 -22.70 7.17 7.41
C LYS A 286 -21.96 7.74 8.62
N ARG A 287 -22.46 7.50 9.83
CA ARG A 287 -21.79 7.88 11.08
C ARG A 287 -20.50 7.08 11.27
N LEU A 288 -20.55 5.76 11.09
CA LEU A 288 -19.38 4.89 11.14
C LEU A 288 -18.31 5.32 10.11
N LEU A 289 -18.72 5.58 8.86
CA LEU A 289 -17.82 6.09 7.82
C LEU A 289 -17.16 7.43 8.23
N TRP A 290 -17.92 8.34 8.84
CA TRP A 290 -17.41 9.64 9.28
C TRP A 290 -16.40 9.53 10.42
N LEU A 291 -16.66 8.65 11.40
CA LEU A 291 -15.76 8.39 12.52
C LEU A 291 -14.47 7.71 12.05
N LEU A 292 -14.59 6.64 11.25
CA LEU A 292 -13.44 5.92 10.71
C LEU A 292 -12.60 6.81 9.81
N TYR A 293 -13.23 7.64 8.97
CA TYR A 293 -12.50 8.62 8.16
C TYR A 293 -11.65 9.53 9.05
N GLY A 294 -12.20 10.03 10.16
CA GLY A 294 -11.45 10.84 11.13
C GLY A 294 -10.28 10.07 11.76
N GLY A 295 -10.50 8.81 12.16
CA GLY A 295 -9.47 7.95 12.72
C GLY A 295 -8.32 7.66 11.74
N PHE A 296 -8.63 7.35 10.48
CA PHE A 296 -7.60 7.16 9.44
C PHE A 296 -6.93 8.47 9.00
N ALA A 297 -7.66 9.58 8.95
CA ALA A 297 -7.08 10.89 8.67
C ALA A 297 -6.07 11.30 9.76
N PHE A 298 -6.40 11.06 11.03
CA PHE A 298 -5.48 11.28 12.14
C PHE A 298 -4.23 10.39 12.03
N GLN A 299 -4.40 9.10 11.74
CA GLN A 299 -3.26 8.20 11.52
C GLN A 299 -2.40 8.64 10.34
N LEU A 300 -3.00 9.08 9.23
CA LEU A 300 -2.25 9.61 8.09
C LEU A 300 -1.46 10.86 8.46
N ALA A 301 -2.06 11.80 9.21
CA ALA A 301 -1.37 12.99 9.70
C ALA A 301 -0.20 12.64 10.62
N MET A 302 -0.40 11.74 11.58
CA MET A 302 0.69 11.24 12.43
C MET A 302 1.75 10.49 11.61
N GLY A 303 1.35 9.75 10.58
CA GLY A 303 2.25 9.08 9.66
C GLY A 303 3.16 10.05 8.92
N THR A 304 2.62 11.19 8.48
CA THR A 304 3.41 12.29 7.89
C THR A 304 4.43 12.84 8.89
N VAL A 305 4.03 13.06 10.16
CA VAL A 305 4.94 13.53 11.21
C VAL A 305 6.07 12.50 11.46
N VAL A 306 5.73 11.22 11.53
CA VAL A 306 6.69 10.12 11.70
C VAL A 306 7.66 10.01 10.51
N ASP A 307 7.17 10.22 9.29
CA ASP A 307 8.02 10.22 8.09
C ASP A 307 8.97 11.41 8.06
N LEU A 308 8.51 12.60 8.47
CA LEU A 308 9.37 13.78 8.65
C LEU A 308 10.43 13.55 9.74
N ALA A 309 10.15 12.73 10.75
CA ALA A 309 11.12 12.30 11.76
C ALA A 309 12.16 11.27 11.24
N GLY A 310 12.03 10.80 10.00
CA GLY A 310 12.93 9.81 9.41
C GLY A 310 12.69 8.37 9.88
N ALA A 311 11.60 8.10 10.61
CA ALA A 311 11.31 6.74 11.06
C ALA A 311 10.82 5.86 9.89
N LEU A 312 10.99 4.53 10.00
CA LEU A 312 10.45 3.54 9.05
C LEU A 312 10.82 3.76 7.56
N SER A 313 12.00 4.29 7.29
CA SER A 313 12.45 4.64 5.93
C SER A 313 11.57 5.71 5.25
N ALA A 314 10.92 6.58 6.04
CA ALA A 314 10.12 7.72 5.58
C ALA A 314 9.06 7.34 4.52
N ASN A 315 8.27 6.31 4.83
CA ASN A 315 7.30 5.71 3.90
C ASN A 315 5.99 5.26 4.58
N LEU A 316 5.74 5.72 5.81
CA LEU A 316 4.56 5.38 6.58
C LEU A 316 3.32 6.05 6.02
N GLN A 317 3.41 7.34 5.67
CA GLN A 317 2.35 8.13 5.07
C GLN A 317 1.81 7.46 3.81
N LEU A 318 2.71 7.02 2.92
CA LEU A 318 2.35 6.36 1.66
C LEU A 318 1.61 5.04 1.93
N ARG A 319 2.04 4.26 2.94
CA ARG A 319 1.35 3.03 3.34
C ARG A 319 -0.02 3.28 3.97
N LEU A 320 -0.17 4.35 4.76
CA LEU A 320 -1.42 4.74 5.40
C LEU A 320 -2.38 5.45 4.44
N PHE A 321 -1.88 5.89 3.28
CA PHE A 321 -2.71 6.52 2.27
C PHE A 321 -3.72 5.53 1.66
N VAL A 322 -3.30 4.29 1.38
CA VAL A 322 -4.16 3.26 0.80
C VAL A 322 -5.40 2.95 1.67
N PRO A 323 -5.29 2.63 2.97
CA PRO A 323 -6.48 2.44 3.79
C PRO A 323 -7.33 3.71 3.92
N PHE A 324 -6.69 4.87 3.97
CA PHE A 324 -7.40 6.14 3.98
C PHE A 324 -8.23 6.32 2.70
N SER A 325 -7.70 5.94 1.54
CA SER A 325 -8.39 6.01 0.24
C SER A 325 -9.69 5.19 0.21
N LEU A 326 -9.74 4.06 0.92
CA LEU A 326 -10.93 3.21 1.06
C LEU A 326 -12.10 3.96 1.70
N LEU A 327 -11.82 4.96 2.54
CA LEU A 327 -12.81 5.78 3.23
C LEU A 327 -12.99 7.14 2.57
N ALA A 328 -11.94 7.72 1.99
CA ALA A 328 -12.01 8.98 1.28
C ALA A 328 -12.92 8.89 0.05
N SER A 329 -12.83 7.80 -0.73
CA SER A 329 -13.65 7.58 -1.93
C SER A 329 -15.16 7.64 -1.67
N PRO A 330 -15.74 6.83 -0.74
CA PRO A 330 -17.17 6.90 -0.43
C PRO A 330 -17.55 8.19 0.31
N MET A 331 -16.61 8.86 0.99
CA MET A 331 -16.85 10.15 1.63
C MET A 331 -17.00 11.30 0.61
N ALA A 332 -16.18 11.31 -0.45
CA ALA A 332 -16.22 12.30 -1.52
C ALA A 332 -17.43 12.11 -2.46
N ALA A 333 -17.83 10.87 -2.72
CA ALA A 333 -18.84 10.52 -3.72
C ALA A 333 -20.18 11.30 -3.62
N PRO A 334 -20.79 11.50 -2.44
CA PRO A 334 -22.03 12.27 -2.33
C PRO A 334 -21.91 13.74 -2.76
N ILE A 335 -20.78 14.39 -2.46
CA ILE A 335 -20.56 15.79 -2.84
C ILE A 335 -20.37 15.90 -4.34
N LEU A 336 -19.54 15.03 -4.91
CA LEU A 336 -19.34 15.02 -6.36
C LEU A 336 -20.66 14.73 -7.08
N LEU A 337 -21.41 13.71 -6.67
CA LEU A 337 -22.70 13.39 -7.29
C LEU A 337 -23.72 14.55 -7.15
N ARG A 338 -23.72 15.26 -6.02
CA ARG A 338 -24.59 16.44 -5.84
C ARG A 338 -24.16 17.59 -6.77
N GLY A 339 -22.86 17.85 -6.87
CA GLY A 339 -22.29 18.84 -7.78
C GLY A 339 -22.65 18.55 -9.23
N LEU A 340 -22.50 17.30 -9.66
CA LEU A 340 -22.92 16.81 -10.97
C LEU A 340 -24.42 17.06 -11.16
N ARG A 341 -25.29 16.64 -10.23
CA ARG A 341 -26.74 16.87 -10.36
C ARG A 341 -27.13 18.35 -10.47
N VAL A 342 -26.46 19.25 -9.76
CA VAL A 342 -26.70 20.70 -9.86
C VAL A 342 -26.29 21.22 -11.24
N LEU A 343 -25.14 20.78 -11.73
CA LEU A 343 -24.64 21.14 -13.07
C LEU A 343 -25.58 20.62 -14.18
N TRP A 344 -26.13 19.41 -14.00
CA TRP A 344 -27.08 18.79 -14.91
C TRP A 344 -28.48 19.42 -14.94
N ARG A 345 -28.82 20.29 -13.99
CA ARG A 345 -30.10 21.03 -13.99
C ARG A 345 -30.02 22.36 -14.72
N LYS A 346 -28.82 22.82 -15.10
CA LYS A 346 -28.61 24.07 -15.85
C LYS A 346 -28.83 23.84 -17.36
N ASP A 347 -28.68 24.93 -18.12
CA ASP A 347 -28.75 25.01 -19.58
C ASP A 347 -28.07 23.82 -20.29
N GLN A 348 -28.71 23.32 -21.36
CA GLN A 348 -28.25 22.20 -22.18
C GLN A 348 -26.82 22.40 -22.71
N ARG A 349 -26.44 23.63 -23.08
CA ARG A 349 -25.07 23.93 -23.54
C ARG A 349 -24.03 23.71 -22.46
N LEU A 350 -24.29 24.21 -21.25
CA LEU A 350 -23.40 24.02 -20.09
C LEU A 350 -23.29 22.55 -19.71
N ARG A 351 -24.40 21.79 -19.81
CA ARG A 351 -24.39 20.34 -19.55
C ARG A 351 -23.50 19.59 -20.53
N PHE A 352 -23.60 19.91 -21.82
CA PHE A 352 -22.77 19.28 -22.85
C PHE A 352 -21.29 19.57 -22.62
N ALA A 353 -20.93 20.86 -22.46
CA ALA A 353 -19.56 21.27 -22.18
C ALA A 353 -19.00 20.62 -20.90
N ALA A 354 -19.77 20.61 -19.81
CA ALA A 354 -19.39 19.96 -18.57
C ALA A 354 -19.20 18.44 -18.72
N SER A 355 -20.07 17.78 -19.47
CA SER A 355 -19.97 16.33 -19.70
C SER A 355 -18.67 15.98 -20.44
N TRP A 356 -18.34 16.73 -21.51
CA TRP A 356 -17.08 16.57 -22.23
C TRP A 356 -15.87 16.84 -21.34
N PHE A 357 -15.90 17.92 -20.56
CA PHE A 357 -14.83 18.23 -19.62
C PHE A 357 -14.61 17.09 -18.61
N ILE A 358 -15.69 16.53 -18.05
CA ILE A 358 -15.61 15.40 -17.11
C ILE A 358 -15.05 14.16 -17.80
N VAL A 359 -15.48 13.84 -19.01
CA VAL A 359 -14.97 12.68 -19.77
C VAL A 359 -13.47 12.84 -20.02
N ILE A 360 -13.04 14.00 -20.53
CA ILE A 360 -11.62 14.29 -20.79
C ILE A 360 -10.82 14.21 -19.49
N LEU A 361 -11.31 14.84 -18.41
CA LEU A 361 -10.67 14.79 -17.10
C LEU A 361 -10.51 13.35 -16.62
N VAL A 362 -11.57 12.55 -16.67
CA VAL A 362 -11.54 11.14 -16.27
C VAL A 362 -10.55 10.34 -17.11
N CYS A 363 -10.55 10.51 -18.44
CA CYS A 363 -9.58 9.85 -19.32
C CYS A 363 -8.14 10.22 -18.93
N CYS A 364 -7.86 11.50 -18.72
CA CYS A 364 -6.54 11.97 -18.26
C CYS A 364 -6.15 11.37 -16.91
N LEU A 365 -7.08 11.29 -15.95
CA LEU A 365 -6.82 10.73 -14.63
C LEU A 365 -6.60 9.21 -14.68
N VAL A 366 -7.30 8.48 -15.54
CA VAL A 366 -7.07 7.05 -15.77
C VAL A 366 -5.68 6.82 -16.37
N VAL A 367 -5.30 7.59 -17.40
CA VAL A 367 -3.96 7.50 -17.99
C VAL A 367 -2.88 7.84 -16.96
N ALA A 368 -3.06 8.91 -16.18
CA ALA A 368 -2.15 9.27 -15.10
C ALA A 368 -2.04 8.16 -14.05
N SER A 369 -3.17 7.53 -13.68
CA SER A 369 -3.19 6.41 -12.75
C SER A 369 -2.42 5.22 -13.28
N LEU A 370 -2.60 4.88 -14.56
CA LEU A 370 -1.87 3.81 -15.22
C LEU A 370 -0.37 4.11 -15.25
N LEU A 371 0.04 5.26 -15.78
CA LEU A 371 1.45 5.69 -15.86
C LEU A 371 2.17 5.65 -14.50
N LYS A 372 1.49 6.10 -13.43
CA LYS A 372 2.04 6.04 -12.08
C LYS A 372 2.10 4.59 -11.57
N SER A 373 1.04 3.81 -11.75
CA SER A 373 0.97 2.43 -11.26
C SER A 373 1.94 1.47 -11.97
N THR A 374 2.26 1.73 -13.24
CA THR A 374 3.21 0.93 -14.02
C THR A 374 4.65 1.41 -13.89
N ASN A 375 4.89 2.54 -13.19
CA ASN A 375 6.17 3.26 -13.19
C ASN A 375 6.70 3.47 -14.62
N ASP A 376 5.85 3.97 -15.51
CA ASP A 376 6.16 4.08 -16.93
C ASP A 376 7.44 4.91 -17.18
N PRO A 377 8.37 4.43 -18.03
CA PRO A 377 9.63 5.14 -18.29
C PRO A 377 9.45 6.55 -18.83
N SER A 378 8.33 6.89 -19.48
CA SER A 378 8.09 8.26 -19.95
C SER A 378 8.08 9.28 -18.80
N VAL A 379 7.67 8.86 -17.59
CA VAL A 379 7.46 9.73 -16.43
C VAL A 379 8.35 9.39 -15.22
N GLY A 380 8.71 8.11 -15.04
CA GLY A 380 9.50 7.60 -13.92
C GLY A 380 10.99 7.43 -14.24
N ASN A 381 11.82 7.45 -13.21
CA ASN A 381 13.24 7.11 -13.26
C ASN A 381 13.52 5.71 -12.68
N LEU A 382 12.61 5.15 -11.87
CA LEU A 382 12.72 3.81 -11.30
C LEU A 382 12.09 2.79 -12.24
N TRP A 383 12.86 2.37 -13.23
CA TRP A 383 12.42 1.39 -14.22
C TRP A 383 12.34 0.00 -13.59
N ILE A 384 11.32 -0.77 -13.97
CA ILE A 384 11.16 -2.17 -13.55
C ILE A 384 11.19 -3.11 -14.78
N PHE A 385 11.10 -2.55 -15.99
CA PHE A 385 11.28 -3.33 -17.21
C PHE A 385 12.77 -3.66 -17.42
N TYR A 386 13.02 -4.75 -18.14
CA TYR A 386 14.35 -5.26 -18.43
C TYR A 386 14.38 -5.84 -19.83
N SER A 387 15.57 -5.86 -20.41
CA SER A 387 15.83 -6.57 -21.66
C SER A 387 16.10 -8.06 -21.40
N PRO A 388 15.74 -8.97 -22.31
CA PRO A 388 16.19 -10.37 -22.24
C PRO A 388 17.72 -10.49 -22.17
N ALA A 389 18.43 -9.57 -22.83
CA ALA A 389 19.89 -9.51 -22.84
C ALA A 389 20.50 -9.23 -21.45
N GLU A 390 19.90 -8.33 -20.68
CA GLU A 390 20.27 -8.10 -19.27
C GLU A 390 20.11 -9.36 -18.42
N LEU A 391 18.98 -10.02 -18.57
CA LEU A 391 18.69 -11.25 -17.83
C LEU A 391 19.70 -12.35 -18.18
N HIS A 392 20.03 -12.52 -19.46
CA HIS A 392 21.03 -13.49 -19.91
C HIS A 392 22.43 -13.16 -19.37
N ALA A 393 22.81 -11.89 -19.33
CA ALA A 393 24.09 -11.47 -18.79
C ALA A 393 24.20 -11.75 -17.28
N GLY A 394 23.15 -11.46 -16.50
CA GLY A 394 23.11 -11.80 -15.08
C GLY A 394 23.11 -13.32 -14.83
N GLN A 395 22.36 -14.09 -15.62
CA GLN A 395 22.42 -15.56 -15.55
C GLN A 395 23.79 -16.13 -15.94
N TRP A 396 24.45 -15.56 -16.94
CA TRP A 396 25.81 -15.93 -17.32
C TRP A 396 26.78 -15.64 -16.17
N SER A 397 26.66 -14.46 -15.54
CA SER A 397 27.44 -14.07 -14.37
C SER A 397 27.27 -15.07 -13.22
N ASP A 398 26.04 -15.46 -12.87
CA ASP A 398 25.79 -16.45 -11.81
C ASP A 398 26.26 -17.87 -12.12
N ARG A 399 26.32 -18.25 -13.40
CA ARG A 399 26.84 -19.57 -13.82
C ARG A 399 28.37 -19.63 -13.77
N HIS A 400 29.05 -18.56 -14.18
CA HIS A 400 30.50 -18.56 -14.40
C HIS A 400 31.30 -17.92 -13.26
N LEU A 401 30.69 -17.00 -12.51
CA LEU A 401 31.32 -16.35 -11.37
C LEU A 401 30.80 -16.96 -10.06
N LYS A 402 31.69 -17.06 -9.07
CA LYS A 402 31.37 -17.56 -7.73
C LYS A 402 31.94 -16.61 -6.68
N ASN A 403 31.10 -16.24 -5.72
CA ASN A 403 31.39 -15.36 -4.60
C ASN A 403 32.01 -14.01 -5.01
N ARG A 404 31.61 -13.48 -6.18
CA ARG A 404 32.11 -12.20 -6.69
C ARG A 404 31.15 -11.06 -6.40
N SER A 405 31.71 -9.85 -6.23
CA SER A 405 30.94 -8.61 -6.18
C SER A 405 30.74 -8.07 -7.59
N VAL A 406 29.49 -8.01 -8.03
CA VAL A 406 29.10 -7.54 -9.35
C VAL A 406 28.28 -6.26 -9.16
N TRP A 407 28.82 -5.12 -9.59
CA TRP A 407 28.02 -3.92 -9.73
C TRP A 407 27.08 -4.12 -10.91
N VAL A 408 25.79 -3.90 -10.74
CA VAL A 408 24.80 -4.16 -11.80
C VAL A 408 24.08 -2.92 -12.28
N ASP A 409 23.79 -1.99 -11.37
CA ASP A 409 23.03 -0.81 -11.74
C ASP A 409 23.14 0.29 -10.67
N THR A 410 22.72 1.50 -11.06
CA THR A 410 22.58 2.62 -10.14
C THR A 410 21.38 2.46 -9.20
N PHE A 411 20.30 1.85 -9.69
CA PHE A 411 19.07 1.56 -8.95
C PHE A 411 18.84 0.05 -8.81
N SER A 412 17.76 -0.37 -8.16
CA SER A 412 17.54 -1.78 -7.87
C SER A 412 17.01 -2.63 -9.03
N HIS A 413 16.77 -2.06 -10.23
CA HIS A 413 15.98 -2.76 -11.26
C HIS A 413 16.59 -4.09 -11.67
N HIS A 414 17.89 -4.10 -11.99
CA HIS A 414 18.55 -5.30 -12.48
C HIS A 414 18.62 -6.38 -11.39
N GLN A 415 18.93 -5.96 -10.16
CA GLN A 415 18.91 -6.84 -9.01
C GLN A 415 17.52 -7.44 -8.81
N ASP A 416 16.48 -6.60 -8.77
CA ASP A 416 15.07 -6.98 -8.56
C ASP A 416 14.57 -7.94 -9.65
N VAL A 417 15.00 -7.76 -10.90
CA VAL A 417 14.63 -8.61 -12.03
C VAL A 417 15.29 -9.98 -11.95
N LEU A 418 16.60 -10.02 -11.68
CA LEU A 418 17.31 -11.29 -11.46
C LEU A 418 16.69 -12.02 -10.28
N GLU A 419 16.42 -11.29 -9.21
CA GLU A 419 15.80 -11.76 -7.98
C GLU A 419 14.42 -12.36 -8.25
N PHE A 420 13.63 -11.67 -9.05
CA PHE A 420 12.33 -12.13 -9.47
C PHE A 420 12.44 -13.40 -10.32
N ARG A 421 13.37 -13.46 -11.29
CA ARG A 421 13.45 -14.57 -12.26
C ARG A 421 14.14 -15.83 -11.73
N SER A 422 15.10 -15.71 -10.82
CA SER A 422 15.88 -16.87 -10.32
C SER A 422 15.10 -17.76 -9.33
N GLY A 423 14.03 -17.24 -8.73
CA GLY A 423 13.28 -17.93 -7.67
C GLY A 423 14.08 -18.15 -6.39
N TYR A 424 13.47 -18.74 -5.37
CA TYR A 424 14.05 -19.00 -4.05
C TYR A 424 15.11 -20.12 -4.03
N ALA A 425 15.02 -21.08 -4.95
CA ALA A 425 15.85 -22.28 -4.91
C ALA A 425 17.32 -22.04 -5.30
N GLN A 426 17.62 -20.93 -5.99
CA GLN A 426 18.99 -20.60 -6.36
C GLN A 426 19.63 -19.69 -5.33
N GLU A 427 20.44 -20.28 -4.44
CA GLU A 427 21.44 -19.52 -3.69
C GLU A 427 22.31 -18.75 -4.69
N ARG A 428 22.19 -17.42 -4.64
CA ARG A 428 23.02 -16.55 -5.46
C ARG A 428 24.47 -16.79 -5.10
N ARG A 429 25.24 -17.18 -6.10
CA ARG A 429 26.68 -17.34 -5.95
C ARG A 429 27.37 -15.99 -5.89
N ASN A 430 26.78 -14.93 -6.44
CA ASN A 430 27.40 -13.60 -6.47
C ASN A 430 26.65 -12.58 -5.61
N ARG A 431 27.39 -11.58 -5.14
CA ARG A 431 26.87 -10.41 -4.44
C ARG A 431 26.65 -9.29 -5.45
N TYR A 432 25.40 -9.05 -5.80
CA TYR A 432 25.01 -7.90 -6.62
C TYR A 432 25.00 -6.63 -5.78
N VAL A 433 25.65 -5.57 -6.27
CA VAL A 433 25.77 -4.30 -5.57
C VAL A 433 25.17 -3.18 -6.41
N LEU A 434 24.48 -2.27 -5.73
CA LEU A 434 23.80 -1.11 -6.31
C LEU A 434 24.51 0.19 -5.95
N GLY A 435 24.39 1.18 -6.83
CA GLY A 435 24.72 2.57 -6.52
C GLY A 435 26.21 2.86 -6.48
N LYS A 436 26.81 2.90 -5.27
CA LYS A 436 28.08 3.60 -4.95
C LYS A 436 29.19 3.36 -5.96
N GLN A 437 29.59 4.39 -6.69
CA GLN A 437 30.65 4.32 -7.72
C GLN A 437 32.03 3.94 -7.13
N ASP A 438 32.28 4.26 -5.87
CA ASP A 438 33.62 4.20 -5.26
C ASP A 438 33.95 2.86 -4.57
N ALA A 439 33.00 1.93 -4.49
CA ALA A 439 33.32 0.64 -3.89
C ALA A 439 34.19 -0.18 -4.88
N PRO A 440 35.23 -0.88 -4.41
CA PRO A 440 36.07 -1.69 -5.27
C PRO A 440 35.28 -2.92 -5.75
N PHE A 441 34.64 -2.78 -6.91
CA PHE A 441 33.93 -3.88 -7.56
C PHE A 441 34.92 -4.75 -8.32
N SER A 442 34.75 -6.08 -8.19
CA SER A 442 35.52 -7.01 -9.03
C SER A 442 34.97 -7.03 -10.45
N HIS A 443 33.64 -6.92 -10.59
CA HIS A 443 32.95 -6.98 -11.87
C HIS A 443 31.92 -5.84 -11.98
N VAL A 444 31.72 -5.37 -13.21
CA VAL A 444 30.74 -4.31 -13.54
C VAL A 444 29.91 -4.80 -14.72
N LEU A 445 28.61 -5.00 -14.51
CA LEU A 445 27.64 -5.29 -15.55
C LEU A 445 26.97 -3.99 -15.98
N ILE A 446 27.08 -3.65 -17.27
CA ILE A 446 26.47 -2.44 -17.85
C ILE A 446 25.60 -2.86 -19.02
N SER A 447 24.32 -2.49 -18.96
CA SER A 447 23.38 -2.67 -20.07
C SER A 447 23.06 -1.37 -20.79
N ARG A 448 22.42 -1.47 -21.95
CA ARG A 448 21.83 -0.34 -22.67
C ARG A 448 20.81 0.39 -21.80
N LEU A 449 19.99 -0.33 -21.01
CA LEU A 449 19.01 0.28 -20.12
C LEU A 449 19.68 1.03 -18.96
N THR A 450 20.70 0.44 -18.34
CA THR A 450 21.53 1.11 -17.32
C THR A 450 22.16 2.39 -17.87
N ARG A 451 22.69 2.39 -19.11
CA ARG A 451 23.21 3.60 -19.76
C ARG A 451 22.14 4.66 -19.98
N LEU A 452 20.97 4.28 -20.46
CA LEU A 452 19.85 5.21 -20.69
C LEU A 452 19.35 5.81 -19.37
N GLN A 453 19.27 5.02 -18.32
CA GLN A 453 18.84 5.46 -16.99
C GLN A 453 19.88 6.40 -16.36
N ALA A 454 21.17 6.03 -16.42
CA ALA A 454 22.27 6.85 -15.93
C ALA A 454 22.33 8.19 -16.66
N ASN A 455 22.23 8.19 -17.99
CA ASN A 455 22.17 9.42 -18.80
C ASN A 455 20.97 10.30 -18.40
N ARG A 456 19.80 9.71 -18.23
CA ARG A 456 18.59 10.42 -17.82
C ARG A 456 18.72 11.04 -16.43
N SER A 457 19.31 10.31 -15.48
CA SER A 457 19.50 10.76 -14.10
C SER A 457 20.76 11.61 -13.92
N SER A 458 21.54 11.86 -14.98
CA SER A 458 22.83 12.55 -14.91
C SER A 458 23.79 11.90 -13.90
N LEU A 459 23.74 10.58 -13.79
CA LEU A 459 24.61 9.79 -12.92
C LEU A 459 25.72 9.16 -13.75
N ALA A 460 26.97 9.28 -13.27
CA ALA A 460 28.09 8.61 -13.92
C ALA A 460 28.01 7.09 -13.69
N LEU A 461 28.41 6.32 -14.71
CA LEU A 461 28.61 4.88 -14.57
C LEU A 461 30.03 4.61 -14.05
N PRO A 462 30.27 3.46 -13.37
CA PRO A 462 31.62 3.06 -13.00
C PRO A 462 32.55 3.04 -14.22
N GLY A 463 33.78 3.55 -14.06
CA GLY A 463 34.77 3.58 -15.13
C GLY A 463 35.26 2.17 -15.47
N VAL A 464 35.07 1.75 -16.72
CA VAL A 464 35.45 0.41 -17.21
C VAL A 464 36.79 0.37 -17.96
N VAL A 465 37.51 1.50 -18.06
CA VAL A 465 38.78 1.60 -18.82
C VAL A 465 39.86 0.63 -18.30
N THR A 466 39.91 0.42 -16.99
CA THR A 466 40.83 -0.53 -16.33
C THR A 466 40.28 -1.96 -16.23
N HIS A 467 39.18 -2.26 -16.93
CA HIS A 467 38.54 -3.57 -16.90
C HIS A 467 38.65 -4.26 -18.27
N ASN A 468 38.62 -5.58 -18.26
CA ASN A 468 38.48 -6.41 -19.46
C ASN A 468 37.02 -6.80 -19.65
N CYS A 469 36.49 -6.65 -20.86
CA CYS A 469 35.17 -7.17 -21.18
C CYS A 469 35.25 -8.71 -21.23
N VAL A 470 34.51 -9.39 -20.35
CA VAL A 470 34.49 -10.87 -20.24
C VAL A 470 33.21 -11.48 -20.79
N TYR A 471 32.19 -10.67 -21.02
CA TYR A 471 30.94 -11.05 -21.66
C TYR A 471 30.37 -9.86 -22.41
N ASP A 472 29.90 -10.09 -23.63
CA ASP A 472 29.20 -9.11 -24.45
C ASP A 472 28.12 -9.82 -25.28
N ASN A 473 26.87 -9.35 -25.20
CA ASN A 473 25.78 -9.80 -26.05
C ASN A 473 25.16 -8.66 -26.89
N GLY A 474 25.90 -7.56 -27.08
CA GLY A 474 25.49 -6.35 -27.80
C GLY A 474 24.72 -5.36 -26.94
N GLU A 475 23.77 -5.82 -26.11
CA GLU A 475 22.96 -4.94 -25.24
C GLU A 475 23.43 -4.89 -23.79
N ALA A 476 24.14 -5.91 -23.31
CA ALA A 476 24.68 -6.01 -21.97
C ALA A 476 26.11 -6.53 -22.00
N GLN A 477 26.98 -5.87 -21.23
CA GLN A 477 28.41 -6.12 -21.18
C GLN A 477 28.85 -6.30 -19.73
N LEU A 478 29.62 -7.36 -19.45
CA LEU A 478 30.24 -7.60 -18.16
C LEU A 478 31.74 -7.35 -18.25
N TYR A 479 32.23 -6.55 -17.32
CA TYR A 479 33.61 -6.14 -17.22
C TYR A 479 34.24 -6.73 -15.95
N HIS A 480 35.46 -7.25 -16.05
CA HIS A 480 36.25 -7.73 -14.92
C HIS A 480 37.46 -6.82 -14.73
N ARG A 481 37.72 -6.37 -13.49
CA ARG A 481 38.84 -5.47 -13.19
C ARG A 481 40.17 -6.15 -13.56
N ARG A 482 41.05 -5.44 -14.27
CA ARG A 482 42.38 -5.98 -14.63
C ARG A 482 43.18 -6.26 -13.35
N PRO A 483 43.77 -7.46 -13.21
CA PRO A 483 44.64 -7.75 -12.09
C PRO A 483 45.91 -6.89 -12.21
N LEU A 484 46.27 -6.19 -11.13
CA LEU A 484 47.52 -5.44 -11.02
C LEU A 484 48.67 -6.34 -10.57
N THR A 485 48.35 -7.47 -9.94
CA THR A 485 49.32 -8.48 -9.50
C THR A 485 48.84 -9.87 -9.90
N PRO A 486 49.76 -10.84 -10.09
CA PRO A 486 49.40 -12.24 -10.41
C PRO A 486 48.52 -12.90 -9.34
N TYR A 487 48.49 -12.35 -8.13
CA TYR A 487 47.71 -12.86 -6.99
C TYR A 487 46.27 -12.32 -6.96
N GLN A 488 45.95 -11.29 -7.75
CA GLN A 488 44.59 -10.78 -7.88
C GLN A 488 43.84 -11.66 -8.89
N ARG A 489 42.84 -12.40 -8.40
CA ARG A 489 41.98 -13.29 -9.19
C ARG A 489 40.60 -12.73 -9.40
#